data_AF-E5RJD5-F1
#
_entry.id   AF-E5RJD5-F1
#
_cell.length_a   1.000
_cell.length_b   1.000
_cell.length_c   1.000
_cell.angle_alpha   90.00
_cell.angle_beta   90.00
_cell.angle_gamma   90.00
#
_symmetry.space_group_name_H-M   'P 1'
#
loop_
_entity.id
_entity.type
_entity.pdbx_description
1 polymer ?
#
loop_
_entity_poly.entity_id
_entity_poly.type
_entity_poly.pdbx_seq_one_letter_code
_entity_poly.pdbx_strand_id
1 'polypeptide(L)'
;MEKQPQNSRRGLAPREVPPAVGLLLIMALMNTLLYLCLDHFFIAPRQSTVDPTHCPYGHFRIGQMKNCSPWLSCEELRTEVRQLKRVGEGAVKR
;
A
#
# COMPACT_ATOMS: atom_id res chain seq x y z
N MET A 1 -72.99 13.44 11.12
CA MET A 1 -71.93 14.36 11.60
C MET A 1 -70.84 13.48 12.18
N GLU A 2 -69.67 13.36 11.53
CA GLU A 2 -68.50 14.25 11.73
C GLU A 2 -68.14 14.32 13.23
N LYS A 3 -66.99 13.88 13.72
CA LYS A 3 -65.62 14.13 13.23
C LYS A 3 -64.64 13.09 13.77
N GLN A 4 -63.65 12.76 12.95
CA GLN A 4 -62.30 12.48 13.44
C GLN A 4 -61.55 13.82 13.51
N PRO A 5 -60.58 13.98 14.43
CA PRO A 5 -59.23 14.20 13.88
C PRO A 5 -58.13 13.50 14.69
N GLN A 6 -57.29 12.81 13.92
CA GLN A 6 -55.83 12.88 13.96
C GLN A 6 -55.18 13.20 15.32
N ASN A 7 -54.61 12.18 15.93
CA ASN A 7 -53.38 12.37 16.69
C ASN A 7 -52.31 11.45 16.12
N SER A 8 -51.72 11.94 15.02
CA SER A 8 -50.57 11.36 14.34
C SER A 8 -49.35 11.45 15.27
N ARG A 9 -49.27 10.54 16.25
CA ARG A 9 -47.99 10.18 16.85
C ARG A 9 -47.20 9.49 15.74
N ARG A 10 -46.43 10.28 14.99
CA ARG A 10 -45.26 9.81 14.24
C ARG A 10 -44.26 9.26 15.27
N GLY A 11 -44.50 8.03 15.72
CA GLY A 11 -43.45 7.21 16.26
C GLY A 11 -42.42 7.06 15.15
N LEU A 12 -41.19 7.50 15.38
CA LEU A 12 -40.08 7.09 14.57
C LEU A 12 -40.08 5.56 14.61
N ALA A 13 -40.56 4.93 13.55
CA ALA A 13 -40.43 3.50 13.36
C ALA A 13 -38.94 3.19 13.53
N PRO A 14 -38.55 2.33 14.48
CA PRO A 14 -37.22 1.77 14.48
C PRO A 14 -37.09 1.10 13.13
N ARG A 15 -36.29 1.68 12.23
CA ARG A 15 -35.91 1.01 10.98
C ARG A 15 -35.18 -0.23 11.44
N GLU A 16 -35.85 -1.38 11.44
CA GLU A 16 -35.24 -2.69 11.68
C GLU A 16 -34.27 -2.94 10.52
N VAL A 17 -33.07 -2.37 10.67
CA VAL A 17 -31.97 -2.64 9.79
C VAL A 17 -31.67 -4.12 9.96
N PRO A 18 -31.75 -4.94 8.88
CA PRO A 18 -31.50 -6.35 8.98
C PRO A 18 -30.13 -6.56 9.65
N PRO A 19 -29.99 -7.48 10.62
CA PRO A 19 -28.70 -7.76 11.28
C PRO A 19 -27.57 -8.03 10.27
N ALA A 20 -27.93 -8.60 9.12
CA ALA A 20 -27.04 -8.79 7.98
C ALA A 20 -26.38 -7.50 7.47
N VAL A 21 -27.09 -6.37 7.46
CA VAL A 21 -26.54 -5.07 7.03
C VAL A 21 -25.47 -4.60 8.02
N GLY A 22 -25.68 -4.79 9.33
CA GLY A 22 -24.67 -4.49 10.35
C GLY A 22 -23.42 -5.36 10.19
N LEU A 23 -23.60 -6.67 9.96
CA LEU A 23 -22.51 -7.60 9.67
C LEU A 23 -21.71 -7.21 8.42
N LEU A 24 -22.40 -6.84 7.33
CA LEU A 24 -21.75 -6.39 6.09
C LEU A 24 -20.97 -5.08 6.30
N LEU A 25 -21.52 -4.14 7.07
CA LEU A 25 -20.83 -2.90 7.45
C LEU A 25 -19.56 -3.17 8.24
N ILE A 26 -19.61 -4.06 9.24
CA ILE A 26 -18.42 -4.45 10.02
C ILE A 26 -17.38 -5.09 9.11
N MET A 27 -17.78 -6.00 8.24
CA MET A 27 -16.89 -6.70 7.31
C MET A 27 -16.21 -5.73 6.33
N ALA A 28 -16.94 -4.73 5.83
CA ALA A 28 -16.42 -3.68 4.97
C ALA A 28 -15.44 -2.77 5.72
N LEU A 29 -15.76 -2.39 6.95
CA LEU A 29 -14.89 -1.57 7.82
C LEU A 29 -13.57 -2.30 8.11
N MET A 30 -13.64 -3.58 8.49
CA MET A 30 -12.45 -4.38 8.78
C MET A 30 -11.55 -4.55 7.54
N ASN A 31 -12.15 -4.79 6.36
CA ASN A 31 -11.38 -4.81 5.11
C ASN A 31 -10.75 -3.45 4.81
N THR A 32 -11.49 -2.35 4.96
CA THR A 32 -10.97 -1.00 4.71
C THR A 32 -9.80 -0.70 5.65
N LEU A 33 -9.92 -1.02 6.94
CA LEU A 33 -8.83 -0.91 7.92
C LEU A 33 -7.63 -1.76 7.54
N LEU A 34 -7.84 -2.99 7.07
CA LEU A 34 -6.77 -3.87 6.62
C LEU A 34 -6.03 -3.26 5.41
N TYR A 35 -6.75 -2.80 4.39
CA TYR A 35 -6.15 -2.16 3.23
C TYR A 35 -5.44 -0.85 3.59
N LEU A 36 -6.00 -0.04 4.49
CA LEU A 36 -5.33 1.18 4.98
C LEU A 36 -4.07 0.86 5.78
N CYS A 37 -4.08 -0.19 6.61
CA CYS A 37 -2.89 -0.64 7.32
C CYS A 37 -1.83 -1.16 6.36
N LEU A 38 -2.22 -1.97 5.37
CA LEU A 38 -1.30 -2.46 4.36
C LEU A 38 -0.70 -1.29 3.56
N ASP A 39 -1.52 -0.34 3.15
CA ASP A 39 -1.06 0.83 2.42
C ASP A 39 -0.11 1.69 3.27
N HIS A 40 -0.49 2.05 4.49
CA HIS A 40 0.31 2.91 5.35
C HIS A 40 1.59 2.26 5.89
N PHE A 41 1.59 0.95 6.17
CA PHE A 41 2.76 0.27 6.72
C PHE A 41 3.67 -0.37 5.66
N PHE A 42 3.12 -0.83 4.53
CA PHE A 42 3.89 -1.54 3.51
C PHE A 42 4.10 -0.73 2.22
N ILE A 43 3.15 0.14 1.84
CA ILE A 43 3.19 0.84 0.55
C ILE A 43 3.69 2.27 0.69
N ALA A 44 3.33 2.99 1.76
CA ALA A 44 3.80 4.34 2.02
C ALA A 44 5.28 4.30 2.44
N PRO A 45 6.22 4.73 1.58
CA PRO A 45 7.62 4.82 1.98
C PRO A 45 7.67 5.88 3.07
N ARG A 46 8.18 5.55 4.27
CA ARG A 46 8.50 6.55 5.29
C ARG A 46 9.36 7.63 4.63
N GLN A 47 8.76 8.80 4.42
CA GLN A 47 9.36 9.94 3.74
C GLN A 47 10.48 10.51 4.61
N SER A 48 11.71 10.05 4.36
CA SER A 48 12.93 10.70 4.84
C SER A 48 13.33 11.82 3.87
N THR A 49 12.77 13.01 4.08
CA THR A 49 13.33 14.38 3.91
C THR A 49 14.35 14.78 2.80
N VAL A 50 14.65 13.95 1.81
CA VAL A 50 15.42 14.31 0.60
C VAL A 50 14.74 13.62 -0.56
N ASP A 51 14.52 14.30 -1.69
CA ASP A 51 13.83 13.74 -2.87
C ASP A 51 14.26 12.29 -3.13
N PRO A 52 13.41 11.29 -2.77
CA PRO A 52 13.88 9.94 -2.50
C PRO A 52 14.03 9.12 -3.77
N THR A 53 13.79 9.69 -4.96
CA THR A 53 13.73 8.92 -6.21
C THR A 53 15.10 8.71 -6.87
N HIS A 54 16.06 9.62 -6.67
CA HIS A 54 17.33 9.59 -7.39
C HIS A 54 18.52 9.59 -6.44
N CYS A 55 19.37 8.56 -6.57
CA CYS A 55 20.67 8.55 -5.93
C CYS A 55 21.61 9.54 -6.64
N PRO A 56 22.58 10.14 -5.91
CA PRO A 56 23.60 10.96 -6.54
C PRO A 56 24.41 10.16 -7.55
N TYR A 57 25.11 10.86 -8.46
CA TYR A 57 26.00 10.22 -9.42
C TYR A 57 27.02 9.30 -8.71
N GLY A 58 27.29 8.15 -9.31
CA GLY A 58 28.17 7.14 -8.71
C GLY A 58 27.56 6.36 -7.54
N HIS A 59 26.26 6.54 -7.25
CA HIS A 59 25.54 5.76 -6.25
C HIS A 59 24.36 5.02 -6.88
N PHE A 60 23.95 3.92 -6.25
CA PHE A 60 22.83 3.09 -6.68
C PHE A 60 21.97 2.68 -5.48
N ARG A 61 20.70 2.35 -5.78
CA ARG A 61 19.75 1.74 -4.84
C ARG A 61 18.85 0.81 -5.62
N ILE A 62 18.76 -0.46 -5.20
CA ILE A 62 17.99 -1.50 -5.87
C ILE A 62 17.15 -2.25 -4.83
N GLY A 63 15.94 -2.69 -5.20
CA GLY A 63 15.09 -3.52 -4.34
C GLY A 63 14.66 -2.82 -3.05
N GLN A 64 14.84 -3.49 -1.92
CA GLN A 64 14.43 -3.04 -0.57
C GLN A 64 15.50 -2.19 0.13
N MET A 65 16.53 -1.73 -0.59
CA MET A 65 17.58 -0.88 -0.02
C MET A 65 16.99 0.47 0.42
N LYS A 66 17.24 0.85 1.67
CA LYS A 66 16.76 2.11 2.25
C LYS A 66 17.69 3.29 1.95
N ASN A 67 18.99 3.02 1.79
CA ASN A 67 20.03 4.02 1.55
C ASN A 67 20.63 3.83 0.14
N CYS A 68 21.20 4.90 -0.41
CA CYS A 68 22.03 4.83 -1.60
C CYS A 68 23.43 4.33 -1.24
N SER A 69 23.93 3.35 -1.98
CA SER A 69 25.29 2.82 -1.85
C SER A 69 26.15 3.30 -3.02
N PRO A 70 27.47 3.52 -2.86
CA PRO A 70 28.35 3.85 -3.99
C PRO A 70 28.45 2.67 -4.97
N TRP A 71 28.78 2.93 -6.24
CA TRP A 71 29.09 1.88 -7.21
C TRP A 71 30.21 0.97 -6.70
N LEU A 72 30.05 -0.33 -6.96
CA LEU A 72 31.02 -1.34 -6.55
C LEU A 72 32.34 -1.15 -7.29
N SER A 73 33.43 -1.29 -6.54
CA SER A 73 34.78 -1.42 -7.07
C SER A 73 34.99 -2.77 -7.77
N CYS A 74 36.06 -2.85 -8.57
CA CYS A 74 36.46 -4.10 -9.20
C CYS A 74 36.79 -5.21 -8.19
N GLU A 75 37.25 -4.85 -6.99
CA GLU A 75 37.58 -5.81 -5.93
C GLU A 75 36.29 -6.42 -5.35
N GLU A 76 35.34 -5.58 -4.93
CA GLU A 76 34.03 -6.01 -4.41
C GLU A 76 33.26 -6.84 -5.45
N LEU A 77 33.32 -6.47 -6.73
CA LEU A 77 32.71 -7.25 -7.81
C LEU A 77 33.30 -8.67 -7.95
N ARG A 78 34.57 -8.87 -7.59
CA ARG A 78 35.24 -10.18 -7.71
C ARG A 78 35.09 -11.04 -6.45
N THR A 79 34.99 -10.41 -5.28
CA THR A 79 34.94 -11.11 -3.99
C THR A 79 33.52 -11.35 -3.50
N GLU A 80 32.59 -10.42 -3.75
CA GLU A 80 31.25 -10.44 -3.15
C GLU A 80 30.15 -10.84 -4.14
N VAL A 81 30.34 -10.61 -5.44
CA VAL A 81 29.31 -10.90 -6.45
C VAL A 81 29.42 -12.33 -6.97
N ARG A 82 28.37 -13.11 -6.76
CA ARG A 82 28.27 -14.50 -7.23
C ARG A 82 27.45 -14.61 -8.51
N GLN A 83 28.02 -15.22 -9.54
CA GLN A 83 27.29 -15.58 -10.75
C GLN A 83 26.39 -16.80 -10.49
N LEU A 84 25.09 -16.70 -10.82
CA LEU A 84 24.12 -17.79 -10.61
C LEU A 84 23.66 -18.45 -11.91
N LYS A 85 23.25 -17.66 -12.90
CA LYS A 85 22.70 -18.16 -14.16
C LYS A 85 23.04 -17.23 -15.32
N ARG A 86 23.35 -17.81 -16.48
CA ARG A 86 23.47 -17.06 -17.74
C ARG A 86 22.06 -16.73 -18.26
N VAL A 87 21.75 -15.44 -18.40
CA VAL A 87 20.43 -14.96 -18.86
C VAL A 87 20.42 -14.48 -20.31
N GLY A 88 21.58 -14.28 -20.93
CA GLY A 88 21.69 -13.88 -22.32
C GLY A 88 23.13 -13.99 -22.85
N GLU A 89 23.25 -14.12 -24.18
CA GLU A 89 24.49 -14.04 -24.94
C GLU A 89 24.19 -13.21 -26.19
N GLY A 90 25.05 -12.25 -26.49
CA GLY A 90 24.85 -11.37 -27.64
C GLY A 90 26.10 -10.58 -27.96
N ALA A 91 26.24 -10.20 -29.24
CA ALA A 91 27.30 -9.32 -29.67
C ALA A 91 27.05 -7.89 -29.15
N VAL A 92 28.05 -7.31 -28.50
CA VAL A 92 28.01 -5.92 -28.04
C VAL A 92 28.50 -5.03 -29.17
N LYS A 93 27.66 -4.11 -29.63
CA LYS A 93 28.07 -3.09 -30.61
C LYS A 93 29.01 -2.10 -29.94
N ARG A 94 30.14 -1.83 -30.59
CA ARG A 94 31.11 -0.81 -30.19
C ARG A 94 30.75 0.53 -30.81
#